data_AF-A0AAP3A595-F1
#
_entry.id   AF-A0AAP3A595-F1
#
_cell.length_a   1.000
_cell.length_b   1.000
_cell.length_c   1.000
_cell.angle_alpha   90.00
_cell.angle_beta   90.00
_cell.angle_gamma   90.00
#
_symmetry.space_group_name_H-M   'P 1'
#
loop_
_entity.id
_entity.type
_entity.pdbx_description
1 polymer ?
#
loop_
_entity_poly.entity_id
_entity_poly.type
_entity_poly.pdbx_seq_one_letter_code
_entity_poly.pdbx_strand_id
1 'polypeptide(L)' 'LRNGNLYATRHRVLCTRRSGEEVDMEVYMFAEIDDSGRFIRIEEATLMLKGRESDRDLGSVR' A
#
# COMPACT_ATOMS: atom_id res chain seq x y z
N LEU A 1 2.86 7.83 -10.83
CA LEU A 1 2.17 8.06 -12.12
C LEU A 1 1.00 9.01 -11.87
N ARG A 2 0.78 10.02 -12.71
CA ARG A 2 -0.30 10.99 -12.53
C ARG A 2 -0.96 11.30 -13.87
N ASN A 3 -2.28 11.38 -13.88
CA ASN A 3 -3.09 11.85 -15.00
C ASN A 3 -4.24 12.71 -14.47
N GLY A 4 -4.13 14.04 -14.58
CA GLY A 4 -5.09 14.96 -13.99
C GLY A 4 -5.17 14.83 -12.46
N ASN A 5 -6.38 14.56 -11.96
CA ASN A 5 -6.67 14.27 -10.55
C ASN A 5 -6.40 12.81 -10.17
N LEU A 6 -6.10 11.93 -11.12
CA LEU A 6 -5.77 10.52 -10.84
C LEU A 6 -4.29 10.37 -10.53
N TYR A 7 -4.00 9.69 -9.42
CA TYR A 7 -2.66 9.46 -8.91
C TYR A 7 -2.47 7.98 -8.61
N ALA A 8 -1.32 7.43 -9.00
CA ALA A 8 -0.99 6.04 -8.71
C ALA A 8 0.48 5.87 -8.30
N THR A 9 0.72 5.05 -7.28
CA THR A 9 2.06 4.71 -6.81
C THR A 9 2.19 3.22 -6.48
N ARG A 10 3.43 2.75 -6.49
CA ARG A 10 3.84 1.46 -5.93
C ARG A 10 4.82 1.75 -4.81
N HIS A 11 4.50 1.28 -3.62
CA HIS A 11 5.41 1.32 -2.48
C HIS A 11 5.89 -0.10 -2.19
N ARG A 12 7.19 -0.26 -1.90
CA ARG A 12 7.72 -1.50 -1.34
C ARG A 12 7.95 -1.28 0.14
N VAL A 13 7.39 -2.16 0.95
CA VAL A 13 7.37 -2.04 2.41
C VAL A 13 8.06 -3.25 3.00
N LEU A 14 9.16 -3.00 3.72
CA LEU A 14 9.83 -3.99 4.54
C LEU A 14 9.45 -3.76 6.00
N CYS A 15 8.78 -4.75 6.59
CA CYS A 15 8.36 -4.73 7.98
C CYS A 15 9.14 -5.76 8.79
N THR A 16 9.58 -5.39 9.98
CA THR A 16 10.12 -6.33 10.97
C THR A 16 9.08 -6.52 12.08
N ARG A 17 8.61 -7.76 12.25
CA ARG A 17 7.72 -8.13 13.36
C ARG A 17 8.49 -8.02 14.67
N ARG A 18 7.77 -7.90 15.79
CA ARG A 18 8.38 -7.92 17.14
C ARG A 18 9.17 -9.20 17.42
N SER A 19 8.84 -10.30 16.75
CA SER A 19 9.57 -11.58 16.78
C SER A 19 10.92 -11.56 16.05
N GLY A 20 11.22 -10.49 15.30
CA GLY A 20 12.40 -10.38 14.44
C GLY A 20 12.21 -10.91 13.01
N GLU A 21 11.06 -11.50 12.72
CA GLU A 21 10.72 -11.98 11.37
C GLU A 21 10.40 -10.83 10.43
N GLU A 22 10.78 -10.96 9.16
CA GLU A 22 10.53 -9.94 8.14
C GLU A 22 9.33 -10.29 7.25
N VAL A 23 8.58 -9.26 6.88
CA VAL A 23 7.53 -9.29 5.86
C VAL A 23 7.88 -8.26 4.79
N ASP A 24 7.85 -8.65 3.51
CA ASP A 24 8.06 -7.79 2.34
C ASP A 24 6.78 -7.73 1.52
N MET A 25 6.31 -6.52 1.25
CA MET A 25 5.02 -6.26 0.61
C MET A 25 5.12 -5.14 -0.42
N GLU A 26 4.23 -5.19 -1.40
CA GLU A 26 3.98 -4.09 -2.31
C GLU A 26 2.59 -3.54 -2.09
N VAL A 27 2.49 -2.22 -1.94
CA VAL A 27 1.20 -1.52 -1.84
C VAL A 27 1.03 -0.69 -3.10
N TYR A 28 0.05 -1.07 -3.90
CA TYR A 28 -0.39 -0.34 -5.07
C TYR A 28 -1.51 0.59 -4.65
N MET A 29 -1.22 1.89 -4.62
CA MET A 29 -2.18 2.91 -4.23
C MET A 29 -2.69 3.62 -5.47
N PHE A 30 -4.00 3.70 -5.60
CA PHE A 30 -4.71 4.47 -6.61
C PHE A 30 -5.54 5.53 -5.88
N ALA A 31 -5.42 6.78 -6.28
CA ALA A 31 -6.05 7.87 -5.57
C ALA A 31 -6.61 8.93 -6.52
N GLU A 32 -7.61 9.62 -6.02
CA GLU A 32 -8.13 10.86 -6.59
C GLU A 32 -7.75 12.02 -5.68
N ILE A 33 -7.18 13.08 -6.24
CA ILE A 33 -6.77 14.28 -5.50
C ILE A 33 -7.59 15.51 -5.93
N ASP A 34 -7.88 16.41 -5.00
CA ASP A 34 -8.48 17.71 -5.31
C ASP A 34 -7.43 18.70 -5.86
N ASP A 35 -7.90 19.88 -6.27
CA ASP A 35 -7.04 20.96 -6.79
C ASP A 35 -6.03 21.50 -5.76
N SER A 36 -6.25 21.23 -4.47
CA SER A 36 -5.30 21.55 -3.39
C SER A 36 -4.26 20.44 -3.16
N GLY A 37 -4.36 19.33 -3.89
CA GLY A 37 -3.49 18.16 -3.78
C GLY A 37 -3.86 17.22 -2.64
N ARG A 38 -5.06 17.34 -2.05
CA ARG A 38 -5.53 16.45 -0.98
C ARG A 38 -6.23 15.24 -1.57
N PHE A 39 -6.03 14.09 -0.93
CA PHE A 39 -6.74 12.87 -1.33
C PHE A 39 -8.24 12.99 -1.01
N ILE A 40 -9.07 12.77 -2.03
CA ILE A 40 -10.52 12.65 -1.92
C ILE A 40 -10.91 11.18 -1.79
N ARG A 41 -10.22 10.29 -2.51
CA ARG A 41 -10.44 8.85 -2.50
C ARG A 41 -9.11 8.12 -2.63
N ILE A 42 -8.98 7.02 -1.90
CA ILE A 42 -7.84 6.09 -1.98
C ILE A 42 -8.41 4.69 -2.10
N GLU A 43 -7.89 3.94 -3.07
CA GLU A 43 -8.04 2.50 -3.20
C GLU A 43 -6.65 1.89 -3.18
N GLU A 44 -6.50 0.78 -2.47
CA GLU A 44 -5.23 0.09 -2.37
C GLU A 44 -5.38 -1.40 -2.67
N ALA A 45 -4.32 -1.97 -3.23
CA ALA A 45 -4.13 -3.40 -3.34
C ALA A 45 -2.76 -3.75 -2.76
N THR A 46 -2.76 -4.62 -1.75
CA THR A 46 -1.55 -5.08 -1.08
C THR A 46 -1.18 -6.49 -1.57
N LEU A 47 0.06 -6.64 -2.03
CA LEU A 47 0.64 -7.90 -2.47
C LEU A 47 1.78 -8.28 -1.52
N MET A 48 1.61 -9.37 -0.77
CA MET A 48 2.69 -9.92 0.04
C MET A 48 3.68 -10.70 -0.83
N LEU A 49 4.96 -10.32 -0.78
CA LEU A 49 6.05 -10.99 -1.50
C LEU A 49 6.76 -12.04 -0.64
N LYS A 50 6.91 -11.74 0.67
CA LYS A 50 7.54 -12.62 1.67
C LYS A 50 6.81 -12.43 3.00
N GLY A 51 6.47 -13.52 3.67
CA GLY A 51 5.80 -13.52 4.97
C GLY A 51 5.15 -14.87 5.24
N ARG A 52 4.51 -15.02 6.39
CA ARG A 52 3.67 -16.17 6.71
C ARG A 52 2.28 -15.97 6.13
N GLU A 53 1.52 -17.06 6.03
CA GLU A 53 0.11 -16.95 5.63
C GLU A 53 -0.70 -16.04 6.57
N SER A 54 -0.39 -16.05 7.86
CA SER A 54 -1.00 -15.15 8.85
C SER A 54 -0.63 -13.67 8.69
N ASP A 55 0.33 -13.34 7.82
CA ASP A 55 0.69 -11.96 7.45
C ASP A 55 -0.11 -11.45 6.24
N ARG A 56 -0.96 -12.27 5.61
CA ARG A 56 -1.61 -11.92 4.33
C ARG A 56 -2.44 -10.63 4.39
N ASP A 57 -3.05 -10.35 5.53
CA ASP A 57 -3.89 -9.16 5.73
C ASP A 57 -3.10 -7.97 6.29
N LEU A 58 -1.77 -8.12 6.46
CA LEU A 58 -0.91 -7.04 6.94
C LEU A 58 -0.85 -5.93 5.88
N GLY A 59 -1.20 -4.70 6.27
CA GLY A 59 -1.22 -3.57 5.35
C GLY A 59 -2.44 -3.53 4.41
N SER A 60 -3.52 -4.26 4.74
CA SER A 60 -4.85 -4.03 4.15
C SER A 60 -5.74 -3.34 5.18
N VAL A 61 -6.36 -2.22 4.82
CA VAL A 61 -7.49 -1.65 5.58
C VAL A 61 -8.80 -2.21 5.01
N ARG A 62 -9.69 -2.68 5.89
CA ARG A 62 -11.06 -3.10 5.56
C ARG A 62 -12.06 -2.04 5.98
#